data_AF-A0A7X7PRS4-F1
#
_entry.id   AF-A0A7X7PRS4-F1
#
_cell.length_a   1.000
_cell.length_b   1.000
_cell.length_c   1.000
_cell.angle_alpha   90.00
_cell.angle_beta   90.00
_cell.angle_gamma   90.00
#
_symmetry.space_group_name_H-M   'P 1'
#
loop_
_entity.id
_entity.type
_entity.pdbx_description
1 polymer ?
#
loop_
_entity_poly.entity_id
_entity_poly.type
_entity_poly.pdbx_seq_one_letter_code
_entity_poly.pdbx_strand_id
1 'polypeptide(L)'
;VGLLDFGSAGALAPDDLMNGARLFRHVVNQDLRGVKRALRRLGLRWSNQDEGQVDEALEGLFNRYYGLGLAEIESGALVKDVFEVAYALRLRLPARFVLLERAIVVLEGVVGRVYPEFNVFDLARTYVQQSAVERGLPAALAARLGRSARDYAEALENYPLQLRDIFELITRGELRINFVHSGLEDLIHRLDVITNRLVVALVAASLALASSIITTFVERGPHVLGVSLWGIPGFLVALFFGVWLLWAIFRSGRL
;
A
#
# COMPACT_ATOMS: atom_id res chain seq x y z
N VAL A 1 34.66 40.61 -0.12
CA VAL A 1 33.33 40.63 -0.78
C VAL A 1 32.31 41.09 0.25
N GLY A 2 31.55 42.15 -0.01
CA GLY A 2 30.46 42.60 0.85
C GLY A 2 29.11 42.19 0.25
N LEU A 3 28.20 41.65 1.07
CA LEU A 3 26.84 41.30 0.66
C LEU A 3 25.93 42.52 0.87
N LEU A 4 25.26 42.97 -0.19
CA LEU A 4 24.48 44.23 -0.19
C LEU A 4 22.96 44.02 -0.33
N ASP A 5 22.51 42.85 -0.81
CA ASP A 5 21.09 42.54 -1.03
C ASP A 5 20.68 41.23 -0.34
N PHE A 6 19.58 41.29 0.42
CA PHE A 6 18.97 40.17 1.12
C PHE A 6 17.47 40.02 0.79
N GLY A 7 16.95 40.72 -0.22
CA GLY A 7 15.53 40.73 -0.57
C GLY A 7 14.97 39.39 -1.05
N SER A 8 15.85 38.46 -1.46
CA SER A 8 15.50 37.07 -1.82
C SER A 8 16.11 36.04 -0.86
N ALA A 9 16.48 36.43 0.35
CA ALA A 9 17.03 35.51 1.34
C ALA A 9 15.99 34.51 1.83
N GLY A 10 16.39 33.25 1.93
CA GLY A 10 15.59 32.17 2.51
C GLY A 10 16.36 31.45 3.61
N ALA A 11 15.64 30.71 4.46
CA ALA A 11 16.22 29.88 5.50
C ALA A 11 15.81 28.42 5.30
N LEU A 12 16.77 27.50 5.46
CA LEU A 12 16.52 26.07 5.55
C LEU A 12 16.63 25.65 7.00
N ALA A 13 15.66 24.84 7.47
CA ALA A 13 15.73 24.30 8.81
C ALA A 13 16.91 23.31 8.92
N PRO A 14 17.46 23.09 10.12
CA PRO A 14 18.50 22.08 10.33
C PRO A 14 18.10 20.68 9.80
N ASP A 15 16.82 20.34 9.90
CA ASP A 15 16.27 19.08 9.39
C ASP A 15 16.21 19.05 7.85
N ASP A 16 15.96 20.17 7.18
CA ASP A 16 16.02 20.25 5.71
C ASP A 16 17.46 19.99 5.23
N LEU A 17 18.45 20.62 5.87
CA LEU A 17 19.87 20.41 5.56
C LEU A 17 20.28 18.95 5.76
N MET A 18 19.81 18.32 6.84
CA MET A 18 20.08 16.92 7.15
C MET A 18 19.44 15.97 6.11
N ASN A 19 18.18 16.21 5.75
CA ASN A 19 17.48 15.40 4.76
C ASN A 19 18.02 15.64 3.34
N GLY A 20 18.49 16.86 3.03
CA GLY A 20 19.20 17.18 1.79
C GLY A 20 20.54 16.45 1.68
N ALA A 21 21.32 16.40 2.76
CA ALA A 21 22.55 15.60 2.81
C ALA A 21 22.29 14.10 2.63
N ARG A 22 21.18 13.58 3.19
CA ARG A 22 20.74 12.20 2.96
C ARG A 22 20.32 11.95 1.52
N LEU A 23 19.56 12.89 0.93
CA LEU A 23 19.17 12.85 -0.48
C LEU A 23 20.42 12.76 -1.36
N PHE A 24 21.38 13.67 -1.17
CA PHE A 24 22.64 13.66 -1.92
C PHE A 24 23.39 12.32 -1.78
N ARG A 25 23.46 11.76 -0.56
CA ARG A 25 24.06 10.44 -0.35
C ARG A 25 23.34 9.33 -1.12
N HIS A 26 22.01 9.33 -1.15
CA HIS A 26 21.24 8.35 -1.91
C HIS A 26 21.44 8.50 -3.42
N VAL A 27 21.57 9.75 -3.91
CA VAL A 27 21.92 10.01 -5.32
C VAL A 27 23.30 9.46 -5.67
N VAL A 28 24.32 9.79 -4.87
CA VAL A 28 25.70 9.30 -5.09
C VAL A 28 25.79 7.77 -5.04
N ASN A 29 25.03 7.13 -4.16
CA ASN A 29 25.04 5.68 -3.98
C ASN A 29 24.07 4.93 -4.93
N GLN A 30 23.41 5.63 -5.85
CA GLN A 30 22.44 5.02 -6.76
C GLN A 30 21.27 4.30 -6.04
N ASP A 31 20.89 4.79 -4.86
CA ASP A 31 19.77 4.24 -4.07
C ASP A 31 18.47 4.97 -4.42
N LEU A 32 17.81 4.52 -5.49
CA LEU A 32 16.55 5.08 -5.98
C LEU A 32 15.47 5.13 -4.89
N ARG A 33 15.34 4.04 -4.13
CA ARG A 33 14.37 3.92 -3.03
C ARG A 33 14.68 4.91 -1.91
N GLY A 34 15.96 5.12 -1.63
CA GLY A 34 16.47 6.11 -0.70
C GLY A 34 16.17 7.53 -1.13
N VAL A 35 16.39 7.87 -2.41
CA VAL A 35 16.04 9.16 -3.01
C VAL A 35 14.56 9.46 -2.80
N LYS A 36 13.68 8.52 -3.18
CA LYS A 36 12.23 8.69 -3.01
C LYS A 36 11.82 8.94 -1.55
N ARG A 37 12.39 8.17 -0.61
CA ARG A 37 12.18 8.38 0.84
C ARG A 37 12.69 9.74 1.31
N ALA A 38 13.84 10.20 0.82
CA ALA A 38 14.40 11.49 1.20
C ALA A 38 13.57 12.66 0.66
N LEU A 39 13.07 12.57 -0.58
CA LEU A 39 12.14 13.55 -1.16
C LEU A 39 10.86 13.69 -0.34
N ARG A 40 10.24 12.57 0.08
CA ARG A 40 9.07 12.62 0.98
C ARG A 40 9.39 13.28 2.33
N ARG A 41 10.58 13.03 2.89
CA ARG A 41 11.04 13.65 4.16
C ARG A 41 11.28 15.15 4.03
N LEU A 42 11.71 15.61 2.85
CA LEU A 42 11.83 17.03 2.52
C LEU A 42 10.46 17.70 2.30
N GLY A 43 9.37 16.94 2.33
CA GLY A 43 8.02 17.46 2.23
C GLY A 43 7.47 17.53 0.81
N LEU A 44 8.14 16.89 -0.17
CA LEU A 44 7.56 16.68 -1.48
C LEU A 44 6.41 15.68 -1.37
N ARG A 45 5.30 15.99 -2.05
CA ARG A 45 4.08 15.18 -2.05
C ARG A 45 3.61 14.90 -3.46
N TRP A 46 3.21 13.66 -3.70
CA TRP A 46 2.52 13.15 -4.89
C TRP A 46 1.46 12.14 -4.47
N SER A 47 0.52 11.80 -5.37
CA SER A 47 -0.53 10.83 -5.06
C SER A 47 -0.02 9.40 -5.21
N ASN A 48 -0.70 8.42 -4.58
CA ASN A 48 -0.36 7.01 -4.77
C ASN A 48 -0.55 6.54 -6.23
N GLN A 49 -1.36 7.25 -7.03
CA GLN A 49 -1.56 6.95 -8.44
C GLN A 49 -0.36 7.41 -9.29
N ASP A 50 0.38 8.40 -8.82
CA ASP A 50 1.57 8.94 -9.50
C ASP A 50 2.86 8.18 -9.12
N GLU A 51 2.79 7.20 -8.21
CA GLU A 51 3.96 6.50 -7.69
C GLU A 51 4.78 5.84 -8.81
N GLY A 52 4.11 5.23 -9.80
CA GLY A 52 4.78 4.63 -10.95
C GLY A 52 5.47 5.65 -11.84
N GLN A 53 4.86 6.82 -12.06
CA GLN A 53 5.45 7.90 -12.86
C GLN A 53 6.68 8.52 -12.17
N VAL A 54 6.63 8.64 -10.84
CA VAL A 54 7.78 9.09 -10.03
C VAL A 54 8.92 8.09 -10.14
N ASP A 55 8.63 6.80 -10.04
CA ASP A 55 9.66 5.75 -10.16
C ASP A 55 10.30 5.76 -11.55
N GLU A 56 9.50 5.81 -12.62
CA GLU A 56 9.99 5.88 -14.00
C GLU A 56 10.83 7.13 -14.27
N ALA A 57 10.40 8.29 -13.77
CA ALA A 57 11.15 9.54 -13.94
C ALA A 57 12.49 9.54 -13.17
N LEU A 58 12.51 8.97 -11.96
CA LEU A 58 13.75 8.79 -11.21
C LEU A 58 14.68 7.81 -11.93
N GLU A 59 14.17 6.67 -12.42
CA GLU A 59 14.96 5.73 -13.21
C GLU A 59 15.55 6.39 -14.47
N GLY A 60 14.75 7.19 -15.18
CA GLY A 60 15.20 7.95 -16.33
C GLY A 60 16.32 8.94 -15.99
N LEU A 61 16.19 9.65 -14.86
CA LEU A 61 17.22 10.57 -14.38
C LEU A 61 18.52 9.83 -14.04
N PHE A 62 18.44 8.69 -13.35
CA PHE A 62 19.62 7.89 -13.04
C PHE A 62 20.27 7.29 -14.28
N ASN A 63 19.48 6.80 -15.24
CA ASN A 63 19.99 6.26 -16.50
C ASN A 63 20.72 7.33 -17.33
N ARG A 64 20.24 8.58 -17.31
CA ARG A 64 20.90 9.71 -17.99
C ARG A 64 22.32 9.96 -17.48
N TYR A 65 22.54 9.77 -16.18
CA TYR A 65 23.84 9.99 -15.52
C TYR A 65 24.58 8.68 -15.22
N TYR A 66 24.12 7.55 -15.77
CA TYR A 66 24.69 6.25 -15.49
C TYR A 66 26.11 6.14 -16.07
N GLY A 67 27.05 5.64 -15.25
CA GLY A 67 28.44 5.44 -15.66
C GLY A 67 29.31 6.71 -15.64
N LEU A 68 28.74 7.89 -15.39
CA LEU A 68 29.49 9.13 -15.23
C LEU A 68 30.03 9.27 -13.80
N GLY A 69 31.29 9.67 -13.67
CA GLY A 69 31.84 10.14 -12.40
C GLY A 69 31.23 11.48 -12.01
N LEU A 70 31.11 11.78 -10.70
CA LEU A 70 30.55 13.06 -10.24
C LEU A 70 31.26 14.29 -10.82
N ALA A 71 32.56 14.19 -11.11
CA ALA A 71 33.35 15.26 -11.71
C ALA A 71 32.99 15.51 -13.19
N GLU A 72 32.38 14.53 -13.87
CA GLU A 72 31.94 14.62 -15.26
C GLU A 72 30.50 15.14 -15.39
N ILE A 73 29.78 15.23 -14.26
CA ILE A 73 28.41 15.74 -14.21
C ILE A 73 28.45 17.26 -14.07
N GLU A 74 27.96 17.96 -15.09
CA GLU A 74 27.68 19.39 -15.00
C GLU A 74 26.60 19.64 -13.93
N SER A 75 26.99 20.30 -12.84
CA SER A 75 26.15 20.37 -11.65
C SER A 75 24.80 21.02 -11.90
N GLY A 76 24.78 22.03 -12.75
CA GLY A 76 23.61 22.78 -13.19
C GLY A 76 22.64 21.98 -14.01
N ALA A 77 23.16 21.22 -14.97
CA ALA A 77 22.35 20.35 -15.79
C ALA A 77 21.59 19.35 -14.92
N LEU A 78 22.27 18.72 -13.94
CA LEU A 78 21.62 17.79 -13.03
C LEU A 78 20.60 18.47 -12.11
N VAL A 79 20.92 19.62 -11.52
CA VAL A 79 19.97 20.36 -10.68
C VAL A 79 18.73 20.73 -11.49
N LYS A 80 18.93 21.26 -12.70
CA LYS A 80 17.86 21.63 -13.62
C LYS A 80 16.99 20.43 -13.98
N ASP A 81 17.60 19.30 -14.35
CA ASP A 81 16.87 18.07 -14.69
C ASP A 81 16.03 17.56 -13.51
N VAL A 82 16.56 17.63 -12.28
CA VAL A 82 15.80 17.25 -11.06
C VAL A 82 14.58 18.14 -10.86
N PHE A 83 14.74 19.45 -11.02
CA PHE A 83 13.61 20.38 -10.89
C PHE A 83 12.61 20.23 -12.05
N GLU A 84 13.08 20.03 -13.28
CA GLU A 84 12.22 19.75 -14.44
C GLU A 84 11.37 18.50 -14.23
N VAL A 85 11.96 17.41 -13.71
CA VAL A 85 11.20 16.20 -13.33
C VAL A 85 10.17 16.52 -12.24
N ALA A 86 10.56 17.26 -11.20
CA ALA A 86 9.65 17.63 -10.14
C ALA A 86 8.47 18.49 -10.64
N TYR A 87 8.71 19.40 -11.59
CA TYR A 87 7.69 20.22 -12.22
C TYR A 87 6.79 19.43 -13.18
N ALA A 88 7.38 18.56 -14.01
CA ALA A 88 6.64 17.71 -14.94
C ALA A 88 5.66 16.79 -14.22
N LEU A 89 6.08 16.21 -13.09
CA LEU A 89 5.26 15.37 -12.21
C LEU A 89 4.31 16.17 -11.30
N ARG A 90 4.26 17.50 -11.43
CA ARG A 90 3.42 18.41 -10.63
C ARG A 90 3.58 18.18 -9.12
N LEU A 91 4.80 17.87 -8.68
CA LEU A 91 5.08 17.62 -7.26
C LEU A 91 4.79 18.90 -6.46
N ARG A 92 4.09 18.76 -5.33
CA ARG A 92 3.88 19.91 -4.43
C ARG A 92 5.18 20.18 -3.66
N LEU A 93 5.94 21.17 -4.13
CA LEU A 93 7.20 21.61 -3.56
C LEU A 93 6.98 22.70 -2.49
N PRO A 94 7.56 22.56 -1.29
CA PRO A 94 7.58 23.65 -0.32
C PRO A 94 8.31 24.90 -0.87
N ALA A 95 7.77 26.09 -0.62
CA ALA A 95 8.28 27.36 -1.16
C ALA A 95 9.79 27.60 -0.91
N ARG A 96 10.31 27.12 0.22
CA ARG A 96 11.73 27.21 0.57
C ARG A 96 12.67 26.50 -0.42
N PHE A 97 12.20 25.44 -1.09
CA PHE A 97 13.00 24.76 -2.12
C PHE A 97 12.97 25.50 -3.47
N VAL A 98 11.94 26.29 -3.75
CA VAL A 98 11.91 27.18 -4.93
C VAL A 98 12.93 28.31 -4.77
N LEU A 99 13.07 28.87 -3.57
CA LEU A 99 14.14 29.83 -3.27
C LEU A 99 15.52 29.18 -3.38
N LEU A 100 15.67 27.93 -2.92
CA LEU A 100 16.92 27.19 -3.06
C LEU A 100 17.29 26.93 -4.52
N GLU A 101 16.33 26.50 -5.34
CA GLU A 101 16.51 26.34 -6.79
C GLU A 101 17.04 27.62 -7.41
N ARG A 102 16.34 28.73 -7.17
CA ARG A 102 16.73 30.05 -7.70
C ARG A 102 18.13 30.45 -7.25
N ALA A 103 18.46 30.20 -5.98
CA ALA A 103 19.79 30.48 -5.45
C ALA A 103 20.87 29.66 -6.15
N ILE A 104 20.63 28.36 -6.41
CA ILE A 104 21.58 27.50 -7.12
C ILE A 104 21.73 27.96 -8.58
N VAL A 105 20.64 28.25 -9.28
CA VAL A 105 20.68 28.71 -10.68
C VAL A 105 21.41 30.05 -10.81
N VAL A 106 21.16 31.00 -9.91
CA VAL A 106 21.86 32.29 -9.89
C VAL A 106 23.33 32.09 -9.56
N LEU A 107 23.64 31.24 -8.57
CA LEU A 107 25.01 30.92 -8.20
C LEU A 107 25.76 30.36 -9.40
N GLU A 108 25.18 29.40 -10.12
CA GLU A 108 25.82 28.84 -11.30
C GLU A 108 26.00 29.85 -12.43
N GLY A 109 24.96 30.66 -12.70
CA GLY A 109 25.03 31.67 -13.75
C GLY A 109 26.06 32.76 -13.50
N VAL A 110 26.31 33.11 -12.24
CA VAL A 110 27.30 34.12 -11.83
C VAL A 110 28.68 33.49 -11.64
N VAL A 111 28.78 32.44 -10.84
CA VAL A 111 30.04 31.77 -10.51
C VAL A 111 30.61 31.09 -11.73
N GLY A 112 29.80 30.47 -12.60
CA GLY A 112 30.29 29.86 -13.83
C GLY A 112 31.01 30.84 -14.78
N ARG A 113 30.70 32.15 -14.70
CA ARG A 113 31.40 33.19 -15.46
C ARG A 113 32.72 33.63 -14.83
N VAL A 114 32.85 33.51 -13.51
CA VAL A 114 33.99 34.01 -12.73
C VAL A 114 34.97 32.89 -12.39
N TYR A 115 34.47 31.68 -12.16
CA TYR A 115 35.21 30.49 -11.79
C TYR A 115 34.64 29.27 -12.55
N PRO A 116 35.06 29.06 -13.82
CA PRO A 116 34.48 28.05 -14.71
C PRO A 116 34.67 26.60 -14.25
N GLU A 117 35.69 26.33 -13.44
CA GLU A 117 35.97 24.99 -12.88
C GLU A 117 35.17 24.69 -11.60
N PHE A 118 34.26 25.59 -11.21
CA PHE A 118 33.44 25.39 -10.02
C PHE A 118 32.43 24.24 -10.20
N ASN A 119 32.58 23.18 -9.41
CA ASN A 119 31.59 22.11 -9.30
C ASN A 119 30.91 22.16 -7.92
N VAL A 120 29.60 22.47 -7.90
CA VAL A 120 28.79 22.51 -6.66
C VAL A 120 28.78 21.16 -5.94
N PHE A 121 28.82 20.06 -6.66
CA PHE A 121 28.76 18.73 -6.07
C PHE A 121 30.05 18.31 -5.38
N ASP A 122 31.22 18.76 -5.86
CA ASP A 122 32.49 18.52 -5.16
C ASP A 122 32.55 19.27 -3.83
N LEU A 123 32.05 20.51 -3.82
CA LEU A 123 31.89 21.28 -2.58
C LEU A 123 30.86 20.61 -1.65
N ALA A 124 29.71 20.19 -2.18
CA ALA A 124 28.68 19.49 -1.41
C ALA A 124 29.18 18.16 -0.83
N ARG A 125 29.96 17.38 -1.59
CA ARG A 125 30.59 16.14 -1.13
C ARG A 125 31.52 16.44 0.05
N THR A 126 32.38 17.44 -0.08
CA THR A 126 33.30 17.85 0.99
C THR A 126 32.52 18.30 2.23
N TYR A 127 31.47 19.10 2.04
CA TYR A 127 30.60 19.54 3.13
C TYR A 127 29.88 18.38 3.82
N VAL A 128 29.38 17.39 3.07
CA VAL A 128 28.70 16.21 3.64
C VAL A 128 29.70 15.31 4.38
N GLN A 129 30.91 15.13 3.85
CA GLN A 129 31.97 14.37 4.51
C GLN A 129 32.43 15.05 5.81
N GLN A 130 32.69 16.36 5.77
CA GLN A 130 33.08 17.13 6.96
C GLN A 130 31.94 17.25 7.97
N SER A 131 30.71 17.50 7.53
CA SER A 131 29.55 17.58 8.42
C SER A 131 29.21 16.25 9.08
N ALA A 132 29.50 15.12 8.45
CA ALA A 132 29.37 13.79 9.07
C ALA A 132 30.41 13.56 10.18
N VAL A 133 31.58 14.20 10.08
CA VAL A 133 32.68 14.12 11.04
C VAL A 133 32.51 15.12 12.18
N GLU A 134 32.14 16.38 11.88
CA GLU A 134 31.92 17.43 12.90
C GLU A 134 30.63 17.22 13.70
N ARG A 135 29.56 16.76 13.05
CA ARG A 135 28.34 16.32 13.75
C ARG A 135 28.49 14.84 14.06
N GLY A 136 29.44 14.53 14.95
CA GLY A 136 29.59 13.19 15.50
C GLY A 136 28.21 12.61 15.79
N LEU A 137 27.93 11.47 15.16
CA LEU A 137 26.65 10.76 15.26
C LEU A 137 26.08 10.65 16.70
N PRO A 138 26.86 10.68 17.81
CA PRO A 138 26.30 10.66 19.16
C PRO A 138 25.56 11.95 19.56
N ALA A 139 26.12 13.14 19.34
CA ALA A 139 25.61 14.39 19.92
C ALA A 139 24.35 14.89 19.18
N ALA A 140 24.35 14.83 17.85
CA ALA A 140 23.18 15.18 17.04
C ALA A 140 22.02 14.19 17.25
N LEU A 141 22.33 12.90 17.44
CA LEU A 141 21.34 11.88 17.77
C LEU A 141 20.78 12.08 19.19
N ALA A 142 21.63 12.38 20.18
CA ALA A 142 21.20 12.69 21.54
C ALA A 142 20.32 13.95 21.60
N ALA A 143 20.69 15.04 20.90
CA ALA A 143 19.87 16.24 20.81
C ALA A 143 18.53 15.99 20.07
N ARG A 144 18.51 15.06 19.11
CA ARG A 144 17.27 14.66 18.42
C ARG A 144 16.38 13.77 19.28
N LEU A 145 16.97 12.83 20.02
CA LEU A 145 16.27 11.99 20.98
C LEU A 145 15.71 12.84 22.13
N GLY A 146 16.47 13.81 22.64
CA GLY A 146 16.00 14.75 23.66
C GLY A 146 14.85 15.63 23.19
N ARG A 147 14.91 16.15 21.95
CA ARG A 147 13.79 16.89 21.34
C ARG A 147 12.57 16.00 21.13
N SER A 148 12.76 14.83 20.51
CA SER A 148 11.65 13.89 20.29
C SER A 148 11.01 13.43 21.61
N ALA A 149 11.81 13.16 22.64
CA ALA A 149 11.32 12.79 23.96
C ALA A 149 10.54 13.92 24.63
N ARG A 150 10.96 15.19 24.48
CA ARG A 150 10.18 16.34 24.91
C ARG A 150 8.89 16.49 24.12
N ASP A 151 8.94 16.34 22.79
CA ASP A 151 7.74 16.41 21.94
C ASP A 151 6.74 15.30 22.31
N TYR A 152 7.21 14.09 22.64
CA TYR A 152 6.37 13.00 23.15
C TYR A 152 5.86 13.26 24.58
N ALA A 153 6.69 13.84 25.45
CA ALA A 153 6.29 14.18 26.82
C ALA A 153 5.25 15.31 26.82
N GLU A 154 5.43 16.35 26.01
CA GLU A 154 4.44 17.39 25.77
C GLU A 154 3.21 16.81 25.06
N ALA A 155 3.35 15.87 24.14
CA ALA A 155 2.20 15.19 23.55
C ALA A 155 1.43 14.35 24.56
N LEU A 156 2.09 13.73 25.54
CA LEU A 156 1.47 12.99 26.65
C LEU A 156 0.82 13.92 27.67
N GLU A 157 1.47 15.04 27.98
CA GLU A 157 0.99 16.07 28.91
C GLU A 157 -0.19 16.86 28.30
N ASN A 158 -0.17 17.06 26.98
CA ASN A 158 -1.22 17.75 26.24
C ASN A 158 -2.18 16.80 25.50
N TYR A 159 -2.11 15.47 25.67
CA TYR A 159 -3.07 14.59 24.98
C TYR A 159 -4.45 14.71 25.60
N PRO A 160 -5.45 15.12 24.81
CA PRO A 160 -6.78 15.47 25.28
C PRO A 160 -7.63 14.21 25.46
N LEU A 161 -8.52 14.25 26.46
CA LEU A 161 -9.91 13.73 26.58
C LEU A 161 -10.35 12.43 25.84
N GLN A 162 -9.83 12.07 24.67
CA GLN A 162 -10.25 10.93 23.85
C GLN A 162 -10.01 9.56 24.51
N LEU A 163 -8.97 9.42 25.36
CA LEU A 163 -8.81 8.20 26.14
C LEU A 163 -9.89 8.08 27.22
N ARG A 164 -10.32 9.20 27.83
CA ARG A 164 -11.45 9.18 28.77
C ARG A 164 -12.72 8.75 28.06
N ASP A 165 -13.00 9.30 26.88
CA ASP A 165 -14.20 8.95 26.11
C ASP A 165 -14.22 7.44 25.77
N ILE A 166 -13.06 6.85 25.41
CA ILE A 166 -12.93 5.41 25.18
C ILE A 166 -13.15 4.61 26.47
N PHE A 167 -12.53 5.02 27.58
CA PHE A 167 -12.74 4.37 28.88
C PHE A 167 -14.18 4.53 29.38
N GLU A 168 -14.85 5.64 29.09
CA GLU A 168 -16.23 5.91 29.47
C GLU A 168 -17.21 5.09 28.61
N LEU A 169 -16.94 4.94 27.31
CA LEU A 169 -17.68 4.02 26.43
C LEU A 169 -17.52 2.55 26.86
N ILE A 170 -16.33 2.15 27.32
CA ILE A 170 -16.07 0.82 27.89
C ILE A 170 -16.81 0.64 29.23
N THR A 171 -16.72 1.63 30.11
CA THR A 171 -17.33 1.57 31.45
C THR A 171 -18.86 1.60 31.39
N ARG A 172 -19.43 2.35 30.44
CA ARG A 172 -20.88 2.38 30.17
C ARG A 172 -21.38 1.18 29.37
N GLY A 173 -20.50 0.32 28.86
CA GLY A 173 -20.87 -0.81 28.02
C GLY A 173 -21.47 -0.42 26.66
N GLU A 174 -21.30 0.84 26.24
CA GLU A 174 -21.86 1.38 25.00
C GLU A 174 -20.96 1.14 23.79
N LEU A 175 -19.86 0.40 23.98
CA LEU A 175 -18.93 0.04 22.91
C LEU A 175 -19.62 -0.89 21.89
N ARG A 176 -20.27 -0.27 20.90
CA ARG A 176 -20.88 -0.97 19.76
C ARG A 176 -19.80 -1.28 18.73
N ILE A 177 -19.27 -2.51 18.78
CA ILE A 177 -18.41 -3.04 17.73
C ILE A 177 -19.30 -3.41 16.54
N ASN A 178 -19.31 -2.57 15.51
CA ASN A 178 -20.00 -2.85 14.25
C ASN A 178 -19.22 -3.93 13.49
N PHE A 179 -19.49 -5.20 13.82
CA PHE A 179 -18.96 -6.35 13.12
C PHE A 179 -19.66 -6.54 11.77
N VAL A 180 -19.10 -5.94 10.71
CA VAL A 180 -19.53 -6.20 9.32
C VAL A 180 -18.93 -7.54 8.88
N HIS A 181 -19.68 -8.63 9.04
CA HIS A 181 -19.24 -9.97 8.63
C HIS A 181 -19.58 -10.23 7.16
N SER A 182 -18.60 -10.11 6.27
CA SER A 182 -18.75 -10.34 4.83
C SER A 182 -18.82 -11.81 4.39
N GLY A 183 -19.03 -12.76 5.31
CA GLY A 183 -19.01 -14.20 5.02
C GLY A 183 -20.25 -14.97 5.49
N LEU A 184 -21.20 -14.31 6.15
CA LEU A 184 -22.40 -14.98 6.65
C LEU A 184 -23.40 -15.27 5.52
N GLU A 185 -23.55 -14.36 4.56
CA GLU A 185 -24.35 -14.58 3.34
C GLU A 185 -23.90 -15.83 2.58
N ASP A 186 -22.58 -16.03 2.43
CA ASP A 186 -22.01 -17.21 1.78
C ASP A 186 -22.28 -18.50 2.57
N LEU A 187 -22.29 -18.43 3.90
CA LEU A 187 -22.63 -19.57 4.76
C LEU A 187 -24.12 -19.91 4.65
N ILE A 188 -25.00 -18.91 4.70
CA ILE A 188 -26.45 -19.08 4.56
C ILE A 188 -26.76 -19.72 3.21
N HIS A 189 -26.18 -19.20 2.13
CA HIS A 189 -26.38 -19.75 0.79
C HIS A 189 -25.87 -21.20 0.67
N ARG A 190 -24.76 -21.54 1.35
CA ARG A 190 -24.26 -22.92 1.43
C ARG A 190 -25.22 -23.85 2.19
N LEU A 191 -25.78 -23.39 3.31
CA LEU A 191 -26.72 -24.16 4.11
C LEU A 191 -28.03 -24.43 3.37
N ASP A 192 -28.56 -23.46 2.63
CA ASP A 192 -29.76 -23.65 1.81
C ASP A 192 -29.56 -24.72 0.74
N VAL A 193 -28.41 -24.71 0.06
CA VAL A 193 -28.08 -25.71 -0.96
C VAL A 193 -27.95 -27.11 -0.34
N ILE A 194 -27.32 -27.24 0.83
CA ILE A 194 -27.20 -28.53 1.53
C ILE A 194 -28.58 -29.02 1.99
N THR A 195 -29.39 -28.14 2.56
CA THR A 195 -30.73 -28.47 3.05
C THR A 195 -31.62 -28.98 1.93
N ASN A 196 -31.64 -28.30 0.78
CA ASN A 196 -32.41 -28.75 -0.38
C ASN A 196 -31.96 -30.12 -0.90
N ARG A 197 -30.64 -30.38 -0.92
CA ARG A 197 -30.10 -31.70 -1.30
C ARG A 197 -30.55 -32.81 -0.35
N LEU A 198 -30.55 -32.53 0.96
CA LEU A 198 -31.02 -33.49 1.98
C LEU A 198 -32.50 -33.79 1.81
N VAL A 199 -33.34 -32.78 1.58
CA VAL A 199 -34.78 -32.98 1.34
C VAL A 199 -35.02 -33.85 0.11
N VAL A 200 -34.35 -33.58 -1.01
CA VAL A 200 -34.49 -34.39 -2.24
C VAL A 200 -34.02 -35.83 -2.03
N ALA A 201 -32.89 -36.04 -1.33
CA ALA A 201 -32.39 -37.38 -1.01
C ALA A 201 -33.38 -38.16 -0.12
N LEU A 202 -33.97 -37.50 0.88
CA LEU A 202 -34.95 -38.10 1.77
C LEU A 202 -36.22 -38.51 1.02
N VAL A 203 -36.74 -37.65 0.13
CA VAL A 203 -37.91 -37.96 -0.70
C VAL A 203 -37.63 -39.13 -1.64
N ALA A 204 -36.48 -39.13 -2.31
CA ALA A 204 -36.07 -40.22 -3.19
C ALA A 204 -35.95 -41.56 -2.43
N ALA A 205 -35.32 -41.55 -1.24
CA ALA A 205 -35.23 -42.73 -0.38
C ALA A 205 -36.60 -43.22 0.07
N SER A 206 -37.49 -42.30 0.47
CA SER A 206 -38.85 -42.63 0.92
C SER A 206 -39.69 -43.23 -0.21
N LEU A 207 -39.58 -42.69 -1.42
CA LEU A 207 -40.24 -43.25 -2.61
C LEU A 207 -39.69 -44.63 -2.98
N ALA A 208 -38.38 -44.83 -2.90
CA ALA A 208 -37.76 -46.13 -3.14
C ALA A 208 -38.23 -47.18 -2.11
N LEU A 209 -38.32 -46.81 -0.85
CA LEU A 209 -38.82 -47.70 0.21
C LEU A 209 -40.31 -48.01 0.03
N ALA A 210 -41.16 -47.00 -0.20
CA ALA A 210 -42.59 -47.19 -0.44
C ALA A 210 -42.83 -48.08 -1.67
N SER A 211 -42.08 -47.84 -2.74
CA SER A 211 -42.08 -48.64 -3.96
C SER A 211 -41.67 -50.09 -3.71
N SER A 212 -40.60 -50.31 -2.94
CA SER A 212 -40.12 -51.65 -2.55
C SER A 212 -41.18 -52.45 -1.77
N ILE A 213 -41.87 -51.78 -0.85
CA ILE A 213 -42.97 -52.40 -0.08
C ILE A 213 -44.12 -52.76 -1.03
N ILE A 214 -44.53 -51.87 -1.94
CA ILE A 214 -45.61 -52.13 -2.91
C ILE A 214 -45.25 -53.30 -3.83
N THR A 215 -44.01 -53.38 -4.33
CA THR A 215 -43.58 -54.49 -5.20
C THR A 215 -43.62 -55.84 -4.50
N THR A 216 -43.39 -55.86 -3.18
CA THR A 216 -43.25 -57.09 -2.37
C THR A 216 -44.57 -57.57 -1.79
N PHE A 217 -45.44 -56.66 -1.33
CA PHE A 217 -46.65 -57.00 -0.56
C PHE A 217 -47.96 -56.95 -1.35
N VAL A 218 -47.97 -56.44 -2.60
CA VAL A 218 -49.19 -56.38 -3.41
C VAL A 218 -49.34 -57.65 -4.26
N GLU A 219 -50.15 -58.58 -3.77
CA GLU A 219 -50.45 -59.88 -4.41
C GLU A 219 -51.54 -59.81 -5.50
N ARG A 220 -52.19 -58.66 -5.72
CA ARG A 220 -53.24 -58.49 -6.74
C ARG A 220 -52.79 -57.54 -7.85
N GLY A 221 -52.82 -58.00 -9.11
CA GLY A 221 -52.47 -57.21 -10.30
C GLY A 221 -51.71 -58.00 -11.37
N PRO A 222 -51.20 -57.36 -12.43
CA PRO A 222 -50.26 -57.99 -13.36
C PRO A 222 -48.91 -58.18 -12.67
N HIS A 223 -48.49 -59.42 -12.43
CA HIS A 223 -47.17 -59.76 -11.92
C HIS A 223 -46.28 -60.24 -13.06
N VAL A 224 -45.05 -59.74 -13.11
CA VAL A 224 -44.04 -60.20 -14.06
C VAL A 224 -42.88 -60.73 -13.23
N LEU A 225 -42.46 -61.98 -13.43
CA LEU A 225 -41.35 -62.60 -12.70
C LEU A 225 -41.51 -62.60 -11.15
N GLY A 226 -42.75 -62.60 -10.65
CA GLY A 226 -43.04 -62.59 -9.20
C GLY A 226 -42.98 -61.22 -8.53
N VAL A 227 -42.73 -60.14 -9.29
CA VAL A 227 -42.79 -58.76 -8.79
C VAL A 227 -44.04 -58.04 -9.29
N SER A 228 -44.68 -57.25 -8.41
CA SER A 228 -45.86 -56.47 -8.75
C SER A 228 -45.48 -55.25 -9.60
N LEU A 229 -46.12 -55.10 -10.78
CA LEU A 229 -45.82 -54.03 -11.73
C LEU A 229 -46.13 -52.62 -11.19
N TRP A 230 -47.00 -52.53 -10.18
CA TRP A 230 -47.47 -51.26 -9.61
C TRP A 230 -46.42 -50.49 -8.81
N GLY A 231 -45.34 -51.13 -8.37
CA GLY A 231 -44.24 -50.43 -7.71
C GLY A 231 -43.24 -49.82 -8.70
N ILE A 232 -43.16 -50.29 -9.95
CA ILE A 232 -42.17 -49.81 -10.92
C ILE A 232 -42.19 -48.28 -11.11
N PRO A 233 -43.36 -47.60 -11.19
CA PRO A 233 -43.39 -46.14 -11.28
C PRO A 233 -42.69 -45.44 -10.13
N GLY A 234 -42.82 -45.95 -8.89
CA GLY A 234 -42.18 -45.38 -7.71
C GLY A 234 -40.65 -45.46 -7.77
N PHE A 235 -40.13 -46.61 -8.20
CA PHE A 235 -38.68 -46.79 -8.43
C PHE A 235 -38.16 -45.91 -9.56
N LEU A 236 -38.90 -45.76 -10.66
CA LEU A 236 -38.50 -44.89 -11.77
C LEU A 236 -38.42 -43.42 -11.33
N VAL A 237 -39.39 -42.95 -10.56
CA VAL A 237 -39.39 -41.59 -10.01
C VAL A 237 -38.24 -41.41 -9.02
N ALA A 238 -38.03 -42.36 -8.10
CA ALA A 238 -36.92 -42.31 -7.15
C ALA A 238 -35.55 -42.30 -7.86
N LEU A 239 -35.38 -43.12 -8.91
CA LEU A 239 -34.17 -43.17 -9.71
C LEU A 239 -33.92 -41.85 -10.46
N PHE A 240 -34.97 -41.26 -11.03
CA PHE A 240 -34.89 -39.96 -11.68
C PHE A 240 -34.39 -38.87 -10.71
N PHE A 241 -34.98 -38.77 -9.51
CA PHE A 241 -34.54 -37.83 -8.49
C PHE A 241 -33.10 -38.09 -8.02
N GLY A 242 -32.72 -39.36 -7.86
CA GLY A 242 -31.35 -39.74 -7.49
C GLY A 242 -30.31 -39.31 -8.53
N VAL A 243 -30.55 -39.61 -9.81
CA VAL A 243 -29.66 -39.23 -10.91
C VAL A 243 -29.60 -37.71 -11.07
N TRP A 244 -30.74 -37.02 -10.98
CA TRP A 244 -30.80 -35.57 -11.04
C TRP A 244 -30.02 -34.90 -9.90
N LEU A 245 -30.13 -35.43 -8.67
CA LEU A 245 -29.37 -34.96 -7.51
C LEU A 245 -27.86 -35.14 -7.71
N LEU A 246 -27.42 -36.31 -8.20
CA LEU A 246 -26.01 -36.55 -8.51
C LEU A 246 -25.49 -35.56 -9.56
N TRP A 247 -26.25 -35.36 -10.64
CA TRP A 247 -25.90 -34.39 -11.67
C TRP A 247 -25.82 -32.95 -11.12
N ALA A 248 -26.76 -32.55 -10.26
CA ALA A 248 -26.76 -31.23 -9.62
C ALA A 248 -25.54 -31.04 -8.69
N ILE A 249 -25.09 -32.09 -7.99
CA ILE A 249 -23.87 -32.05 -7.17
C ILE A 249 -22.64 -31.84 -8.07
N PHE A 250 -22.48 -32.63 -9.13
CA PHE A 250 -21.34 -32.50 -10.05
C PHE A 250 -21.29 -31.14 -10.76
N ARG A 251 -22.45 -30.62 -11.20
CA ARG A 251 -22.52 -29.30 -11.87
C ARG A 251 -22.26 -28.13 -10.92
N SER A 252 -22.52 -28.28 -9.63
CA SER A 252 -22.32 -27.21 -8.64
C SER A 252 -20.85 -26.94 -8.27
N GLY A 253 -19.89 -27.66 -8.87
CA GLY A 253 -18.47 -27.33 -8.83
C GLY A 253 -17.80 -27.42 -7.46
N ARG A 254 -18.34 -28.24 -6.54
CA ARG A 254 -17.71 -28.51 -5.23
C ARG A 254 -17.68 -30.01 -4.96
N LEU A 255 -16.59 -30.63 -5.40
CA LEU A 255 -15.98 -31.79 -4.76
C LEU A 255 -14.62 -31.34 -4.24
#